data_AF-A0A3S3QRK8-F1
#
_entry.id   AF-A0A3S3QRK8-F1
#
_cell.length_a   1.000
_cell.length_b   1.000
_cell.length_c   1.000
_cell.angle_alpha   90.00
_cell.angle_beta   90.00
_cell.angle_gamma   90.00
#
_symmetry.space_group_name_H-M   'P 1'
#
loop_
_entity.id
_entity.type
_entity.pdbx_description
1 polymer ?
#
loop_
_entity_poly.entity_id
_entity_poly.type
_entity_poly.pdbx_seq_one_letter_code
_entity_poly.pdbx_strand_id
1 'polypeptide(L)'
;MTFSKKQLARAYDVLIQGVVCLDDNLRQGVLVYIESLLLEQGIQRDKYLSLEDLHSHYPYVCMGSYMPIDFFNADNLGLITACNDENFKPISLKVCTVLQGGHKPVHRWHTVGTYRCDDIISAIHVLLETLSNGAYFNPCKTCNTIRPAGYLDDEQVCGCCHDGLLGVA
;
A
#
# COMPACT_ATOMS: atom_id res chain seq x y z
N MET A 1 5.23 -12.99 10.61
CA MET A 1 4.44 -13.80 9.64
C MET A 1 5.32 -14.14 8.45
N THR A 2 5.03 -15.22 7.74
CA THR A 2 5.79 -15.64 6.54
C THR A 2 4.87 -15.56 5.32
N PHE A 3 5.22 -14.73 4.35
CA PHE A 3 4.45 -14.64 3.12
C PHE A 3 4.75 -15.80 2.18
N SER A 4 3.73 -16.28 1.48
CA SER A 4 3.96 -17.14 0.33
C SER A 4 4.53 -16.33 -0.84
N LYS A 5 5.36 -16.97 -1.69
CA LYS A 5 5.89 -16.38 -2.91
C LYS A 5 4.80 -15.75 -3.81
N LYS A 6 3.62 -16.40 -3.89
CA LYS A 6 2.47 -15.90 -4.66
C LYS A 6 1.87 -14.62 -4.08
N GLN A 7 1.76 -14.52 -2.75
CA GLN A 7 1.24 -13.31 -2.11
C GLN A 7 2.18 -12.12 -2.30
N LEU A 8 3.49 -12.33 -2.12
CA LEU A 8 4.48 -11.28 -2.34
C LEU A 8 4.55 -10.83 -3.79
N ALA A 9 4.51 -11.75 -4.76
CA ALA A 9 4.46 -11.41 -6.17
C ALA A 9 3.22 -10.56 -6.50
N ARG A 10 2.04 -10.96 -6.00
CA ARG A 10 0.82 -10.19 -6.19
C ARG A 10 0.89 -8.80 -5.55
N ALA A 11 1.40 -8.70 -4.33
CA ALA A 11 1.57 -7.42 -3.64
C ALA A 11 2.52 -6.50 -4.41
N TYR A 12 3.63 -7.06 -4.93
CA TYR A 12 4.57 -6.34 -5.78
C TYR A 12 3.92 -5.84 -7.07
N ASP A 13 3.14 -6.67 -7.76
CA ASP A 13 2.41 -6.26 -8.98
C ASP A 13 1.45 -5.09 -8.71
N VAL A 14 0.89 -5.00 -7.50
CA VAL A 14 0.05 -3.87 -7.08
C VAL A 14 0.90 -2.62 -6.82
N LEU A 15 2.03 -2.77 -6.12
CA LEU A 15 2.93 -1.66 -5.77
C LEU A 15 3.45 -0.95 -7.03
N ILE A 16 3.93 -1.70 -8.02
CA ILE A 16 4.49 -1.13 -9.26
C ILE A 16 3.48 -0.39 -10.14
N GLN A 17 2.17 -0.54 -9.85
CA GLN A 17 1.10 0.16 -10.53
C GLN A 17 0.78 1.52 -9.89
N GLY A 18 1.50 1.91 -8.84
CA GLY A 18 1.39 3.24 -8.26
C GLY A 18 0.03 3.51 -7.62
N VAL A 19 -0.56 2.51 -6.96
CA VAL A 19 -1.83 2.66 -6.21
C VAL A 19 -1.61 2.88 -4.72
N VAL A 20 -0.35 2.95 -4.28
CA VAL A 20 0.04 3.13 -2.88
C VAL A 20 0.64 4.51 -2.69
N CYS A 21 0.30 5.16 -1.57
CA CYS A 21 0.98 6.36 -1.11
C CYS A 21 1.50 6.14 0.32
N LEU A 22 2.81 6.23 0.47
CA LEU A 22 3.50 6.19 1.77
C LEU A 22 3.99 7.59 2.13
N ASP A 23 3.76 7.97 3.39
CA ASP A 23 4.35 9.17 3.98
C ASP A 23 5.89 9.15 3.92
N ASP A 24 6.52 10.32 3.92
CA ASP A 24 7.97 10.47 3.79
C ASP A 24 8.73 9.76 4.92
N ASN A 25 8.18 9.72 6.14
CA ASN A 25 8.81 9.03 7.27
C ASN A 25 8.88 7.50 7.09
N LEU A 26 8.12 6.94 6.15
CA LEU A 26 7.99 5.50 5.94
C LEU A 26 8.63 5.03 4.63
N ARG A 27 8.53 5.84 3.58
CA ARG A 27 8.70 5.39 2.20
C ARG A 27 10.00 4.64 1.93
N GLN A 28 11.14 5.21 2.35
CA GLN A 28 12.45 4.62 2.08
C GLN A 28 12.66 3.32 2.86
N GLY A 29 12.32 3.30 4.15
CA GLY A 29 12.47 2.10 4.98
C GLY A 29 11.57 0.96 4.53
N VAL A 30 10.31 1.27 4.20
CA VAL A 30 9.35 0.29 3.67
C VAL A 30 9.82 -0.26 2.32
N LEU A 31 10.34 0.59 1.41
CA LEU A 31 10.89 0.16 0.14
C LEU A 31 12.03 -0.85 0.34
N VAL A 32 13.02 -0.50 1.15
CA VAL A 32 14.19 -1.37 1.41
C VAL A 32 13.74 -2.71 1.99
N TYR A 33 12.79 -2.69 2.92
CA TYR A 33 12.28 -3.90 3.55
C TYR A 33 11.56 -4.81 2.54
N ILE A 34 10.65 -4.25 1.73
CA ILE A 34 9.92 -5.02 0.71
C ILE A 34 10.88 -5.58 -0.33
N GLU A 35 11.83 -4.78 -0.84
CA GLU A 35 12.83 -5.22 -1.81
C GLU A 35 13.70 -6.37 -1.27
N SER A 36 14.05 -6.32 0.01
CA SER A 36 14.78 -7.40 0.70
C SER A 36 13.95 -8.69 0.74
N LEU A 37 12.66 -8.61 1.11
CA LEU A 37 11.75 -9.76 1.10
C LEU A 37 11.61 -10.39 -0.30
N LEU A 38 11.52 -9.58 -1.34
CA LEU A 38 11.40 -10.05 -2.73
C LEU A 38 12.67 -10.77 -3.20
N LEU A 39 13.85 -10.27 -2.79
CA LEU A 39 15.14 -10.91 -3.06
C LEU A 39 15.25 -12.27 -2.35
N GLU A 40 14.94 -12.31 -1.06
CA GLU A 40 14.99 -13.55 -0.26
C GLU A 40 14.10 -14.66 -0.82
N GLN A 41 12.95 -14.31 -1.39
CA GLN A 41 11.99 -15.26 -1.97
C GLN A 41 12.26 -15.58 -3.45
N GLY A 42 13.31 -15.01 -4.04
CA GLY A 42 13.68 -15.21 -5.44
C GLY A 42 12.54 -14.87 -6.40
N ILE A 43 11.84 -13.76 -6.16
CA ILE A 43 10.80 -13.26 -7.05
C ILE A 43 11.48 -12.54 -8.22
N GLN A 44 11.22 -13.01 -9.44
CA GLN A 44 11.71 -12.35 -10.65
C GLN A 44 10.92 -11.06 -10.88
N ARG A 45 11.63 -10.01 -11.27
CA ARG A 45 11.11 -8.65 -11.41
C ARG A 45 11.67 -8.04 -12.69
N ASP A 46 10.80 -7.40 -13.46
CA ASP A 46 11.21 -6.67 -14.66
C ASP A 46 11.77 -5.28 -14.33
N LYS A 47 11.39 -4.71 -13.19
CA LYS A 47 11.93 -3.45 -12.63
C LYS A 47 12.08 -3.51 -11.11
N TYR A 48 12.91 -2.66 -10.51
CA TYR A 48 12.91 -2.47 -9.05
C TYR A 48 11.84 -1.46 -8.64
N LEU A 49 11.33 -1.56 -7.41
CA LEU A 49 10.51 -0.50 -6.83
C LEU A 49 11.35 0.76 -6.66
N SER A 50 10.77 1.88 -7.06
CA SER A 50 11.29 3.20 -6.82
C SER A 50 10.47 3.90 -5.73
N LEU A 51 10.99 5.01 -5.20
CA LEU A 51 10.22 5.86 -4.28
C LEU A 51 8.98 6.46 -4.99
N GLU A 52 9.03 6.65 -6.30
CA GLU A 52 7.90 7.18 -7.08
C GLU A 52 6.72 6.20 -7.14
N ASP A 53 6.99 4.90 -7.21
CA ASP A 53 5.95 3.85 -7.18
C ASP A 53 5.16 3.86 -5.85
N LEU A 54 5.73 4.46 -4.79
CA LEU A 54 5.17 4.55 -3.45
C LEU A 54 4.62 5.95 -3.12
N HIS A 55 4.51 6.84 -4.11
CA HIS A 55 4.01 8.21 -3.96
C HIS A 55 2.92 8.52 -4.99
N SER A 56 1.83 7.76 -4.95
CA SER A 56 0.69 8.01 -5.83
C SER A 56 -0.05 9.31 -5.51
N HIS A 57 -0.39 10.07 -6.54
CA HIS A 57 -1.31 11.23 -6.44
C HIS A 57 -2.77 10.81 -6.20
N TYR A 58 -3.15 9.61 -6.65
CA TYR A 58 -4.51 9.07 -6.50
C TYR A 58 -4.47 7.65 -5.91
N PRO A 59 -4.03 7.52 -4.64
CA PRO A 59 -3.83 6.21 -4.03
C PRO A 59 -5.14 5.52 -3.70
N TYR A 60 -5.10 4.19 -3.68
CA TYR A 60 -6.12 3.33 -3.07
C TYR A 60 -5.64 2.67 -1.78
N VAL A 61 -4.35 2.76 -1.45
CA VAL A 61 -3.80 2.41 -0.13
C VAL A 61 -2.91 3.53 0.35
N CYS A 62 -3.11 3.97 1.59
CA CYS A 62 -2.26 4.97 2.23
C CYS A 62 -1.68 4.40 3.52
N MET A 63 -0.38 4.57 3.72
CA MET A 63 0.27 4.31 4.99
C MET A 63 1.02 5.57 5.43
N GLY A 64 0.62 6.13 6.57
CA GLY A 64 1.20 7.37 7.09
C GLY A 64 1.76 7.17 8.49
N SER A 65 2.76 7.97 8.86
CA SER A 65 3.26 8.06 10.23
C SER A 65 3.25 9.51 10.68
N TYR A 66 2.72 9.78 11.88
CA TYR A 66 2.80 11.11 12.52
C TYR A 66 4.18 11.39 13.15
N MET A 67 5.08 10.41 13.14
CA MET A 67 6.43 10.54 13.70
C MET A 67 7.48 9.88 12.80
N PRO A 68 8.74 10.34 12.84
CA PRO A 68 9.85 9.64 12.20
C PRO A 68 9.96 8.20 12.73
N ILE A 69 10.26 7.27 11.82
CA ILE A 69 10.47 5.86 12.14
C ILE A 69 11.94 5.51 11.93
N ASP A 70 12.56 4.92 12.95
CA ASP A 70 13.89 4.34 12.81
C ASP A 70 13.78 2.89 12.34
N PHE A 71 14.11 2.65 11.08
CA PHE A 71 14.08 1.31 10.48
C PHE A 71 15.35 0.50 10.72
N PHE A 72 16.46 1.17 11.07
CA PHE A 72 17.79 0.56 11.07
C PHE A 72 18.38 0.47 12.48
N ASN A 73 17.61 0.87 13.50
CA ASN A 73 18.11 1.05 14.86
C ASN A 73 19.40 1.88 14.84
N ALA A 74 19.41 2.94 14.03
CA ALA A 74 20.54 3.82 13.89
C ALA A 74 20.60 4.66 15.18
N ASP A 75 21.23 4.10 16.21
CA ASP A 75 21.45 4.64 17.55
C ASP A 75 21.52 6.17 17.58
N ASN A 76 20.36 6.82 17.66
CA ASN A 76 20.27 8.25 17.88
C ASN A 76 20.05 8.49 19.36
N LEU A 77 21.19 8.53 20.06
CA LEU A 77 21.41 8.98 21.44
C LEU A 77 20.86 10.40 21.77
N GLY A 78 19.88 10.94 21.04
CA GLY A 78 19.47 12.34 21.23
C GLY A 78 18.12 12.81 20.71
N LEU A 79 17.20 11.98 20.20
CA LEU A 79 15.96 12.52 19.60
C LEU A 79 14.64 11.81 19.93
N ILE A 80 14.60 10.86 20.88
CA ILE A 80 13.37 10.12 21.17
C ILE A 80 13.09 10.09 22.67
N THR A 81 12.76 11.23 23.25
CA THR A 81 11.61 11.28 24.17
C THR A 81 10.35 11.39 23.32
N ALA A 82 10.13 10.43 22.43
CA ALA A 82 8.83 10.28 21.78
C ALA A 82 7.81 9.99 22.87
N CYS A 83 6.67 10.64 22.76
CA CYS A 83 5.46 10.45 23.56
C CYS A 83 5.47 9.14 24.39
N ASN A 84 5.70 9.23 25.71
CA ASN A 84 5.66 8.08 26.62
C ASN A 84 4.25 7.48 26.79
N ASP A 85 3.30 7.87 25.94
CA ASP A 85 1.97 7.28 25.92
C ASP A 85 2.04 5.97 25.13
N GLU A 86 2.00 4.86 25.87
CA GLU A 86 2.00 3.51 25.31
C GLU A 86 0.81 3.25 24.37
N ASN A 87 -0.24 4.08 24.41
CA ASN A 87 -1.41 3.99 23.54
C ASN A 87 -1.24 4.77 22.23
N PHE A 88 -0.20 5.60 22.11
CA PHE A 88 0.02 6.37 20.89
C PHE A 88 0.50 5.47 19.74
N LYS A 89 -0.28 5.45 18.67
CA LYS A 89 -0.04 4.64 17.47
C LYS A 89 0.13 5.55 16.25
N PRO A 90 1.36 6.06 15.99
CA PRO A 90 1.59 7.05 14.95
C PRO A 90 1.39 6.51 13.54
N ILE A 91 1.56 5.21 13.33
CA ILE A 91 1.45 4.60 12.01
C ILE A 91 -0.01 4.24 11.77
N SER A 92 -0.58 4.68 10.64
CA SER A 92 -1.92 4.32 10.20
C SER A 92 -1.91 3.78 8.78
N LEU A 93 -2.61 2.66 8.56
CA LEU A 93 -2.81 2.07 7.25
C LEU A 93 -4.28 2.15 6.87
N LYS A 94 -4.57 2.68 5.68
CA LYS A 94 -5.93 2.87 5.17
C LYS A 94 -6.05 2.32 3.76
N VAL A 95 -7.20 1.73 3.44
CA VAL A 95 -7.55 1.24 2.11
C VAL A 95 -8.81 1.93 1.62
N CYS A 96 -8.85 2.25 0.34
CA CYS A 96 -9.99 2.84 -0.34
C CYS A 96 -10.75 1.75 -1.08
N THR A 97 -12.07 1.74 -0.89
CA THR A 97 -13.01 0.91 -1.65
C THR A 97 -13.90 1.81 -2.47
N VAL A 98 -14.35 1.33 -3.63
CA VAL A 98 -15.20 2.08 -4.53
C VAL A 98 -16.60 1.50 -4.47
N LEU A 99 -17.60 2.35 -4.24
CA LEU A 99 -19.01 1.97 -4.27
C LEU A 99 -19.62 2.51 -5.57
N GLN A 100 -20.03 1.61 -6.46
CA GLN A 100 -20.79 1.92 -7.67
C GLN A 100 -22.23 2.22 -7.26
N GLY A 101 -22.59 3.50 -7.18
CA GLY A 101 -23.99 3.94 -7.10
C GLY A 101 -24.42 4.50 -8.45
N GLY A 102 -25.72 4.43 -8.77
CA GLY A 102 -26.28 4.74 -10.09
C GLY A 102 -25.98 6.12 -10.70
N HIS A 103 -25.27 7.02 -10.01
CA HIS A 103 -24.94 8.36 -10.52
C HIS A 103 -23.49 8.87 -10.32
N LYS A 104 -22.56 8.15 -9.66
CA LYS A 104 -21.09 8.41 -9.65
C LYS A 104 -20.41 7.45 -8.65
N PRO A 105 -19.16 7.02 -8.88
CA PRO A 105 -18.44 6.19 -7.92
C PRO A 105 -18.12 6.97 -6.65
N VAL A 106 -18.39 6.37 -5.49
CA VAL A 106 -18.07 6.94 -4.18
C VAL A 106 -16.85 6.23 -3.59
N HIS A 107 -15.81 7.00 -3.30
CA HIS A 107 -14.59 6.51 -2.66
C HIS A 107 -14.75 6.51 -1.14
N ARG A 108 -14.65 5.33 -0.52
CA ARG A 108 -14.72 5.17 0.94
C ARG A 108 -13.42 4.61 1.48
N TRP A 109 -12.78 5.41 2.34
CA TRP A 109 -11.58 5.04 3.07
C TRP A 109 -11.91 4.31 4.36
N HIS A 110 -11.18 3.24 4.63
CA HIS A 110 -11.29 2.44 5.85
C HIS A 110 -9.90 2.29 6.47
N THR A 111 -9.82 2.43 7.79
CA THR A 111 -8.58 2.15 8.52
C THR A 111 -8.44 0.63 8.69
N VAL A 112 -7.38 0.07 8.11
CA VAL A 112 -7.04 -1.35 8.23
C VAL A 112 -6.35 -1.63 9.56
N GLY A 113 -5.51 -0.69 10.01
CA GLY A 113 -4.79 -0.83 11.27
C GLY A 113 -4.08 0.44 11.71
N THR A 114 -3.78 0.50 13.00
CA THR A 114 -2.89 1.49 13.60
C THR A 114 -1.80 0.78 14.41
N TYR A 115 -0.58 1.28 14.32
CA TYR A 115 0.61 0.63 14.85
C TYR A 115 1.51 1.62 15.57
N ARG A 116 2.27 1.08 16.53
CA ARG A 116 3.36 1.79 17.19
C ARG A 116 4.61 1.78 16.29
N CYS A 117 5.58 2.64 16.59
CA CYS A 117 6.83 2.71 15.81
C CYS A 117 7.61 1.38 15.84
N ASP A 118 7.64 0.71 17.00
CA ASP A 118 8.28 -0.59 17.21
C ASP A 118 7.58 -1.73 16.45
N ASP A 119 6.31 -1.54 16.08
CA ASP A 119 5.52 -2.48 15.29
C ASP A 119 5.57 -2.22 13.78
N ILE A 120 6.54 -1.45 13.28
CA ILE A 120 6.64 -1.09 11.85
C ILE A 120 6.67 -2.31 10.93
N ILE A 121 7.37 -3.38 11.31
CA ILE A 121 7.42 -4.61 10.52
C ILE A 121 6.04 -5.25 10.39
N SER A 122 5.28 -5.30 11.49
CA SER A 122 3.89 -5.76 11.50
C SER A 122 3.01 -4.89 10.60
N ALA A 123 3.20 -3.57 10.62
CA ALA A 123 2.47 -2.65 9.76
C ALA A 123 2.76 -2.87 8.27
N ILE A 124 4.02 -3.13 7.90
CA ILE A 124 4.40 -3.49 6.52
C ILE A 124 3.81 -4.83 6.12
N HIS A 125 3.76 -5.81 7.03
CA HIS A 125 3.13 -7.09 6.74
C HIS A 125 1.64 -6.89 6.42
N VAL A 126 0.91 -6.11 7.22
CA VAL A 126 -0.50 -5.83 6.92
C VAL A 126 -0.68 -5.03 5.62
N LEU A 127 0.26 -4.15 5.26
CA LEU A 127 0.28 -3.51 3.95
C LEU A 127 0.35 -4.56 2.82
N LEU A 128 1.31 -5.48 2.88
CA LEU A 128 1.48 -6.54 1.86
C LEU A 128 0.28 -7.50 1.81
N GLU A 129 -0.31 -7.84 2.96
CA GLU A 129 -1.54 -8.62 3.03
C GLU A 129 -2.70 -7.89 2.37
N THR A 130 -2.86 -6.59 2.64
CA THR A 130 -3.90 -5.75 2.04
C THR A 130 -3.78 -5.71 0.52
N LEU A 131 -2.56 -5.54 0.00
CA LEU A 131 -2.29 -5.46 -1.43
C LEU A 131 -2.46 -6.81 -2.14
N SER A 132 -2.15 -7.91 -1.47
CA SER A 132 -2.34 -9.27 -2.03
C SER A 132 -3.76 -9.80 -1.89
N ASN A 133 -4.64 -9.11 -1.17
CA ASN A 133 -6.00 -9.56 -0.90
C ASN A 133 -6.93 -9.31 -2.11
N GLY A 134 -7.48 -10.38 -2.67
CA GLY A 134 -8.45 -10.31 -3.77
C GLY A 134 -9.79 -9.66 -3.41
N ALA A 135 -10.13 -9.55 -2.12
CA ALA A 135 -11.30 -8.78 -1.70
C ALA A 135 -11.10 -7.28 -1.84
N TYR A 136 -9.84 -6.80 -1.88
CA TYR A 136 -9.52 -5.38 -2.07
C TYR A 136 -8.99 -5.06 -3.46
N PHE A 137 -8.26 -5.98 -4.10
CA PHE A 137 -7.61 -5.72 -5.37
C PHE A 137 -7.80 -6.87 -6.34
N ASN A 138 -8.43 -6.61 -7.49
CA ASN A 138 -8.62 -7.60 -8.54
C ASN A 138 -8.05 -7.12 -9.87
N PRO A 139 -7.43 -8.03 -10.66
CA PRO A 139 -7.01 -7.71 -12.01
C PRO A 139 -8.22 -7.55 -12.92
N CYS A 140 -8.15 -6.56 -13.81
CA CYS A 140 -9.10 -6.42 -14.91
C CYS A 140 -8.98 -7.62 -15.86
N LYS A 141 -10.12 -8.24 -16.24
CA LYS A 141 -10.16 -9.41 -17.14
C LYS A 141 -9.54 -9.15 -18.52
N THR A 142 -9.42 -7.88 -18.93
CA THR A 142 -9.01 -7.54 -20.30
C THR A 142 -7.64 -6.87 -20.42
N CYS A 143 -7.27 -5.96 -19.50
CA CYS A 143 -5.93 -5.32 -19.51
C CYS A 143 -5.01 -5.79 -18.37
N ASN A 144 -5.50 -6.67 -17.50
CA ASN A 144 -4.78 -7.21 -16.34
C ASN A 144 -4.29 -6.16 -15.31
N THR A 145 -4.64 -4.87 -15.48
CA THR A 145 -4.38 -3.82 -14.51
C THR A 145 -5.15 -4.10 -13.22
N ILE A 146 -4.49 -3.95 -12.08
CA ILE A 146 -5.04 -4.21 -10.76
C ILE A 146 -5.83 -2.97 -10.30
N ARG A 147 -7.07 -3.20 -9.86
CA ARG A 147 -8.00 -2.16 -9.44
C ARG A 147 -8.61 -2.45 -8.08
N PRO A 148 -8.98 -1.42 -7.30
CA PRO A 148 -9.62 -1.61 -6.02
C PRO A 148 -10.99 -2.28 -6.19
N ALA A 149 -11.46 -2.94 -5.14
CA ALA A 149 -12.75 -3.60 -5.14
C ALA A 149 -13.90 -2.61 -5.35
N GLY A 150 -14.90 -3.07 -6.11
CA GLY A 150 -16.02 -2.25 -6.58
C GLY A 150 -15.69 -1.31 -7.74
N TYR A 151 -14.45 -1.33 -8.26
CA TYR A 151 -14.09 -0.60 -9.48
C TYR A 151 -14.41 -1.39 -10.76
N LEU A 152 -14.43 -2.72 -10.68
CA LEU A 152 -14.73 -3.63 -11.79
C LEU A 152 -16.13 -4.22 -11.56
N ASP A 153 -17.15 -3.75 -12.26
CA ASP A 153 -18.43 -4.48 -12.33
C ASP A 153 -18.30 -5.61 -13.35
N ASP A 154 -18.96 -6.75 -13.12
CA ASP A 154 -18.76 -7.99 -13.87
C ASP A 154 -19.00 -7.88 -15.40
N GLU A 155 -19.67 -6.82 -15.86
CA GLU A 155 -19.94 -6.54 -17.28
C GLU A 155 -19.14 -5.35 -17.86
N GLN A 156 -18.36 -4.63 -17.06
CA GLN A 156 -17.55 -3.50 -17.51
C GLN A 156 -16.19 -3.51 -16.81
N VAL A 157 -15.13 -3.94 -17.51
CA VAL A 157 -14.02 -3.04 -17.87
C VAL A 157 -13.18 -3.65 -19.01
N CYS A 158 -13.25 -2.95 -20.14
CA CYS A 158 -12.23 -2.59 -21.15
C CYS A 158 -12.94 -2.17 -22.45
N GLY A 159 -12.63 -1.08 -23.15
CA GLY A 159 -11.38 -0.32 -23.20
C GLY A 159 -11.37 1.04 -22.48
N CYS A 160 -10.34 1.39 -21.74
CA CYS A 160 -9.35 0.57 -21.05
C CYS A 160 -9.02 1.34 -19.76
N CYS A 161 -9.85 1.17 -18.73
CA CYS A 161 -9.87 2.01 -17.52
C CYS A 161 -10.29 3.49 -17.75
N HIS A 162 -11.01 3.77 -18.85
CA HIS A 162 -11.24 5.05 -19.52
C HIS A 162 -11.20 6.34 -18.65
N ASP A 163 -10.05 7.03 -18.67
CA ASP A 163 -9.66 8.45 -18.50
C ASP A 163 -10.49 9.50 -17.72
N GLY A 164 -11.65 9.18 -17.16
CA GLY A 164 -12.55 10.15 -16.49
C GLY A 164 -12.77 9.93 -14.99
N LEU A 165 -12.07 8.99 -14.36
CA LEU A 165 -12.27 8.63 -12.94
C LEU A 165 -11.01 8.73 -12.07
N LEU A 166 -9.87 9.06 -12.67
CA LEU A 166 -8.78 9.73 -11.96
C LEU A 166 -9.21 11.19 -11.89
N GLY A 167 -9.22 11.80 -10.71
CA GLY A 167 -9.68 13.17 -10.53
C GLY A 167 -8.80 14.19 -11.23
N VAL A 168 -8.88 14.29 -12.55
CA VAL A 168 -8.42 15.43 -13.33
C VAL A 168 -9.43 16.56 -13.07
N ALA A 169 -9.15 17.32 -12.01
CA ALA A 169 -9.47 18.72 -11.93
C ALA A 169 -8.14 19.47 -11.91
#